data_AF-A0A957ZV16-F1
#
_entry.id   AF-A0A957ZV16-F1
#
_cell.length_a   1.000
_cell.length_b   1.000
_cell.length_c   1.000
_cell.angle_alpha   90.00
_cell.angle_beta   90.00
_cell.angle_gamma   90.00
#
_symmetry.space_group_name_H-M   'P 1'
#
loop_
_entity.id
_entity.type
_entity.pdbx_description
1 polymer ?
#
loop_
_entity_poly.entity_id
_entity_poly.type
_entity_poly.pdbx_seq_one_letter_code
_entity_poly.pdbx_strand_id
1 'polypeptide(L)'
;MSNRKATPDVLGAVLGDTRQDIGDDIGSETDAPPREPATPARRDPELATGTPAAAVSPAPVGAGAAAAWEYLTVVLGDHHGLRPKSLNGQPLEQWKAQPVLGDFLTIVGRYGWEMVGIVDITCGEKEAYFKRPQQE
;
A
#
# COMPACT_ATOMS: atom_id res chain seq x y z
N MET A 1 35.29 -30.29 -26.60
CA MET A 1 34.09 -29.96 -27.41
C MET A 1 32.98 -29.54 -26.45
N SER A 2 32.79 -28.24 -26.23
CA SER A 2 31.83 -27.74 -25.24
C SER A 2 30.45 -27.54 -25.90
N ASN A 3 29.55 -28.49 -25.66
CA ASN A 3 28.14 -28.41 -26.04
C ASN A 3 27.43 -27.36 -25.16
N ARG A 4 27.18 -26.16 -25.69
CA ARG A 4 26.32 -25.17 -25.02
C ARG A 4 24.87 -25.51 -25.38
N LYS A 5 24.07 -25.91 -24.39
CA LYS A 5 22.62 -26.07 -24.54
C LYS A 5 22.01 -24.69 -24.84
N ALA A 6 21.30 -24.59 -25.97
CA ALA A 6 20.56 -23.40 -26.36
C ALA A 6 19.39 -23.18 -25.39
N THR A 7 19.25 -21.96 -24.86
CA THR A 7 18.10 -21.55 -24.06
C THR A 7 16.97 -21.17 -25.03
N PRO A 8 15.78 -21.79 -24.97
CA PRO A 8 14.66 -21.41 -25.83
C PRO A 8 14.10 -20.05 -25.40
N ASP A 9 13.95 -19.16 -26.39
CA ASP A 9 13.37 -17.83 -26.26
C ASP A 9 11.84 -17.97 -26.18
N VAL A 10 11.26 -17.78 -24.99
CA VAL A 10 9.81 -17.97 -24.73
C VAL A 10 9.04 -16.65 -24.79
N LEU A 11 9.59 -15.60 -25.42
CA LEU A 11 8.95 -14.28 -25.47
C LEU A 11 8.10 -14.04 -26.74
N GLY A 12 7.97 -15.05 -27.62
CA GLY A 12 7.19 -14.93 -28.86
C GLY A 12 5.69 -15.23 -28.78
N ALA A 13 5.17 -15.70 -27.64
CA ALA A 13 3.82 -16.31 -27.58
C ALA A 13 2.71 -15.45 -26.94
N VAL A 14 2.95 -14.18 -26.59
CA VAL A 14 1.96 -13.31 -25.90
C VAL A 14 1.38 -12.22 -26.80
N LEU A 15 1.56 -12.31 -28.13
CA LEU A 15 1.07 -11.28 -29.06
C LEU A 15 0.22 -11.85 -30.21
N GLY A 16 -0.63 -12.81 -29.90
CA GLY A 16 -1.54 -13.37 -30.89
C GLY A 16 -2.67 -14.18 -30.31
N ASP A 17 -3.59 -13.55 -29.57
CA ASP A 17 -5.00 -13.95 -29.64
C ASP A 17 -5.92 -12.81 -29.17
N THR A 18 -6.56 -12.16 -30.13
CA THR A 18 -7.70 -11.27 -29.90
C THR A 18 -8.80 -11.79 -30.81
N ARG A 19 -9.74 -12.58 -30.28
CA ARG A 19 -11.04 -12.75 -30.93
C ARG A 19 -12.16 -13.23 -30.00
N GLN A 20 -13.11 -12.30 -29.78
CA GLN A 20 -14.57 -12.44 -29.67
C GLN A 20 -15.14 -13.68 -28.95
N ASP A 21 -15.95 -13.43 -27.91
CA ASP A 21 -17.34 -13.89 -27.93
C ASP A 21 -18.23 -12.97 -27.08
N ILE A 22 -19.15 -12.29 -27.76
CA ILE A 22 -20.29 -11.58 -27.18
C ILE A 22 -21.46 -12.55 -27.37
N GLY A 23 -21.93 -13.14 -26.28
CA GLY A 23 -23.07 -14.05 -26.25
C GLY A 23 -24.10 -13.59 -25.23
N ASP A 24 -25.17 -13.03 -25.75
CA ASP A 24 -26.44 -12.66 -25.11
C ASP A 24 -27.21 -13.94 -24.73
N ASP A 25 -27.68 -14.10 -23.49
CA ASP A 25 -28.81 -15.00 -23.20
C ASP A 25 -29.60 -14.49 -21.98
N ILE A 26 -30.88 -14.26 -22.22
CA ILE A 26 -31.87 -13.67 -21.31
C ILE A 26 -32.90 -14.76 -20.98
N GLY A 27 -33.21 -14.95 -19.71
CA GLY A 27 -34.41 -15.68 -19.23
C GLY A 27 -34.34 -15.94 -17.72
N SER A 28 -35.03 -15.14 -16.89
CA SER A 28 -36.35 -15.43 -16.27
C SER A 28 -36.31 -16.62 -15.31
N GLU A 29 -36.83 -16.65 -14.10
CA GLU A 29 -37.68 -15.83 -13.22
C GLU A 29 -37.84 -16.68 -11.92
N THR A 30 -38.07 -16.11 -10.73
CA THR A 30 -38.90 -16.69 -9.62
C THR A 30 -38.71 -15.91 -8.30
N ASP A 31 -39.72 -15.08 -7.98
CA ASP A 31 -40.53 -15.03 -6.75
C ASP A 31 -39.93 -15.29 -5.32
N ALA A 32 -39.81 -14.19 -4.54
CA ALA A 32 -40.11 -13.93 -3.09
C ALA A 32 -39.61 -14.85 -1.92
N PRO A 33 -39.63 -14.46 -0.61
CA PRO A 33 -39.80 -13.17 0.10
C PRO A 33 -38.60 -12.85 1.09
N PRO A 34 -38.67 -11.89 2.07
CA PRO A 34 -37.51 -11.26 2.71
C PRO A 34 -36.90 -12.07 3.87
N ARG A 35 -35.57 -12.04 4.03
CA ARG A 35 -34.88 -12.65 5.18
C ARG A 35 -34.70 -11.64 6.31
N GLU A 36 -35.29 -11.96 7.46
CA GLU A 36 -35.12 -11.29 8.75
C GLU A 36 -33.67 -11.33 9.27
N PRO A 37 -33.30 -10.39 10.18
CA PRO A 37 -31.96 -10.27 10.72
C PRO A 37 -31.71 -11.25 11.88
N ALA A 38 -30.61 -12.01 11.82
CA ALA A 38 -30.15 -12.86 12.93
C ALA A 38 -28.90 -12.26 13.59
N THR A 39 -29.10 -11.72 14.78
CA THR A 39 -28.08 -11.30 15.76
C THR A 39 -27.32 -12.52 16.30
N PRO A 40 -25.98 -12.50 16.44
CA PRO A 40 -25.30 -13.40 17.34
C PRO A 40 -25.01 -12.76 18.70
N ALA A 41 -25.16 -13.60 19.70
CA ALA A 41 -25.16 -13.32 21.12
C ALA A 41 -23.79 -12.93 21.70
N ARG A 42 -23.90 -12.09 22.73
CA ARG A 42 -22.98 -11.81 23.83
C ARG A 42 -22.21 -13.06 24.31
N ARG A 43 -20.88 -12.97 24.39
CA ARG A 43 -20.05 -13.82 25.27
C ARG A 43 -19.30 -12.92 26.23
N ASP A 44 -19.60 -13.11 27.52
CA ASP A 44 -18.87 -12.55 28.66
C ASP A 44 -17.61 -13.40 28.96
N PRO A 45 -16.69 -12.92 29.83
CA PRO A 45 -15.24 -13.09 29.69
C PRO A 45 -14.69 -14.26 30.51
N GLU A 46 -13.60 -14.88 30.03
CA GLU A 46 -12.74 -15.70 30.89
C GLU A 46 -11.27 -15.36 30.62
N LEU A 47 -10.62 -14.84 31.67
CA LEU A 47 -9.19 -14.59 31.76
C LEU A 47 -8.41 -15.88 31.56
N ALA A 48 -7.44 -15.87 30.63
CA ALA A 48 -6.27 -16.70 30.75
C ALA A 48 -5.01 -15.87 30.43
N THR A 49 -4.24 -15.67 31.49
CA THR A 49 -2.96 -14.96 31.59
C THR A 49 -1.97 -15.40 30.53
N GLY A 50 -1.48 -14.44 29.75
CA GLY A 50 -0.40 -14.62 28.77
C GLY A 50 0.26 -13.28 28.48
N THR A 51 1.13 -12.85 29.39
CA THR A 51 2.07 -11.73 29.27
C THR A 51 2.80 -11.74 27.91
N PRO A 52 3.09 -10.57 27.31
CA PRO A 52 3.14 -10.41 25.86
C PRO A 52 4.38 -11.03 25.23
N ALA A 53 4.19 -11.78 24.15
CA ALA A 53 5.24 -12.04 23.19
C ALA A 53 5.52 -10.72 22.45
N ALA A 54 6.39 -9.92 23.03
CA ALA A 54 7.03 -8.80 22.36
C ALA A 54 7.53 -9.30 21.01
N ALA A 55 6.98 -8.76 19.93
CA ALA A 55 7.55 -8.91 18.61
C ALA A 55 8.98 -8.35 18.70
N VAL A 56 9.95 -9.27 18.72
CA VAL A 56 11.37 -8.91 18.71
C VAL A 56 11.62 -8.31 17.33
N SER A 57 11.53 -6.97 17.25
CA SER A 57 12.12 -6.25 16.13
C SER A 57 13.61 -6.60 16.14
N PRO A 58 14.18 -7.15 15.06
CA PRO A 58 15.62 -7.39 15.02
C PRO A 58 16.32 -6.03 15.11
N ALA A 59 16.91 -5.76 16.27
CA ALA A 59 17.77 -4.60 16.45
C ALA A 59 18.99 -4.75 15.51
N PRO A 60 19.36 -3.73 14.73
CA PRO A 60 20.55 -3.80 13.91
C PRO A 60 21.78 -3.89 14.82
N VAL A 61 22.56 -4.95 14.62
CA VAL A 61 23.86 -5.18 15.26
C VAL A 61 24.79 -4.01 14.90
N GLY A 62 25.44 -3.44 15.92
CA GLY A 62 26.12 -2.15 15.88
C GLY A 62 26.95 -1.86 14.61
N ALA A 63 26.59 -0.76 13.94
CA ALA A 63 27.39 -0.09 12.94
C ALA A 63 27.93 1.21 13.57
N GLY A 64 29.25 1.41 13.57
CA GLY A 64 29.90 2.54 14.22
C GLY A 64 29.28 3.87 13.79
N ALA A 65 28.89 4.70 14.76
CA ALA A 65 28.20 6.00 14.61
C ALA A 65 27.51 6.16 13.25
N ALA A 66 26.64 5.20 12.92
CA ALA A 66 25.86 5.29 11.70
C ALA A 66 24.98 6.52 11.88
N ALA A 67 25.06 7.47 10.93
CA ALA A 67 24.12 8.58 10.88
C ALA A 67 22.72 7.98 11.01
N ALA A 68 22.05 8.26 12.12
CA ALA A 68 20.73 7.71 12.35
C ALA A 68 19.78 8.40 11.36
N TRP A 69 18.95 7.61 10.68
CA TRP A 69 18.03 8.12 9.67
C TRP A 69 16.61 8.04 10.23
N GLU A 70 15.85 9.10 10.04
CA GLU A 70 14.40 9.10 10.25
C GLU A 70 13.69 8.86 8.93
N TYR A 71 12.61 8.09 8.98
CA TYR A 71 11.80 7.73 7.81
C TYR A 71 10.37 8.22 7.98
N LEU A 72 9.75 8.62 6.87
CA LEU A 72 8.36 9.05 6.80
C LEU A 72 7.68 8.36 5.62
N THR A 73 6.58 7.70 5.88
CA THR A 73 5.70 7.09 4.87
C THR A 73 4.50 8.00 4.65
N VAL A 74 4.19 8.32 3.39
CA VAL A 74 3.09 9.20 3.02
C VAL A 74 2.19 8.51 2.02
N VAL A 75 0.93 8.30 2.36
CA VAL A 75 -0.05 7.87 1.36
C VAL A 75 -0.58 9.11 0.65
N LEU A 76 -0.58 9.09 -0.67
CA LEU A 76 -1.02 10.13 -1.56
C LEU A 76 -2.31 9.70 -2.24
N GLY A 77 -3.37 10.49 -2.11
CA GLY A 77 -4.62 10.31 -2.85
C GLY A 77 -4.70 11.25 -4.03
N ASP A 78 -5.26 10.78 -5.15
CA ASP A 78 -5.55 11.63 -6.30
C ASP A 78 -6.83 12.45 -6.07
N HIS A 79 -6.68 13.77 -5.97
CA HIS A 79 -7.77 14.72 -5.91
C HIS A 79 -7.33 16.06 -6.50
N HIS A 80 -7.58 16.26 -7.80
CA HIS A 80 -7.00 17.36 -8.57
C HIS A 80 -5.46 17.41 -8.41
N GLY A 81 -4.83 16.24 -8.55
CA GLY A 81 -3.42 16.02 -8.28
C GLY A 81 -3.19 15.18 -7.02
N LEU A 82 -1.99 14.64 -6.90
CA LEU A 82 -1.58 13.83 -5.76
C LEU A 82 -1.45 14.70 -4.51
N ARG A 83 -2.14 14.33 -3.43
CA ARG A 83 -2.15 15.06 -2.15
C ARG A 83 -1.93 14.10 -0.97
N PRO A 84 -1.24 14.51 0.09
CA PRO A 84 -1.03 13.66 1.26
C PRO A 84 -2.36 13.37 1.94
N LYS A 85 -2.67 12.08 2.06
CA LYS A 85 -3.86 11.51 2.70
C LYS A 85 -3.55 10.98 4.08
N SER A 86 -2.37 10.40 4.28
CA SER A 86 -1.89 9.99 5.60
C SER A 86 -0.38 10.14 5.72
N LEU A 87 0.10 10.33 6.96
CA LEU A 87 1.52 10.41 7.32
C LEU A 87 1.81 9.35 8.39
N ASN A 88 2.75 8.44 8.14
CA ASN A 88 3.08 7.31 9.03
C ASN A 88 1.83 6.54 9.50
N GLY A 89 0.90 6.29 8.57
CA GLY A 89 -0.36 5.61 8.86
C GLY A 89 -1.42 6.46 9.58
N GLN A 90 -1.10 7.70 9.97
CA GLN A 90 -2.08 8.62 10.57
C GLN A 90 -2.81 9.39 9.47
N PRO A 91 -4.15 9.24 9.34
CA PRO A 91 -4.91 9.95 8.34
C PRO A 91 -4.91 11.45 8.63
N LEU A 92 -4.75 12.25 7.59
CA LEU A 92 -4.87 13.70 7.69
C LEU A 92 -6.34 14.10 7.60
N GLU A 93 -6.77 14.94 8.54
CA GLU A 93 -8.07 15.58 8.43
C GLU A 93 -8.09 16.47 7.18
N GLN A 94 -9.23 16.47 6.47
CA GLN A 94 -9.42 17.30 5.28
C GLN A 94 -8.30 17.13 4.24
N TRP A 95 -7.86 15.88 4.01
CA TRP A 95 -6.75 15.58 3.09
C TRP A 95 -6.91 16.20 1.68
N LYS A 96 -8.15 16.41 1.23
CA LYS A 96 -8.47 17.05 -0.05
C LYS A 96 -8.04 18.53 -0.13
N ALA A 97 -7.90 19.19 1.02
CA ALA A 97 -7.42 20.56 1.13
C ALA A 97 -5.89 20.64 1.32
N GLN A 98 -5.22 19.50 1.47
CA GLN A 98 -3.76 19.45 1.61
C GLN A 98 -3.07 19.91 0.32
N PRO A 99 -1.85 20.45 0.38
CA PRO A 99 -1.09 20.85 -0.81
C PRO A 99 -0.93 19.71 -1.81
N VAL A 100 -0.83 20.04 -3.10
CA VAL A 100 -0.43 19.07 -4.12
C VAL A 100 1.01 18.62 -3.89
N LEU A 101 1.37 17.46 -4.44
CA LEU A 101 2.66 16.81 -4.19
C LEU A 101 3.86 17.74 -4.39
N GLY A 102 3.87 18.59 -5.42
CA GLY A 102 4.97 19.54 -5.65
C GLY A 102 5.15 20.56 -4.52
N ASP A 103 4.06 21.12 -4.02
CA ASP A 103 4.08 22.04 -2.87
C ASP A 103 4.42 21.29 -1.58
N PHE A 104 3.86 20.09 -1.40
CA PHE A 104 4.19 19.23 -0.27
C PHE A 104 5.69 18.90 -0.23
N LEU A 105 6.28 18.52 -1.37
CA LEU A 105 7.73 18.30 -1.52
C LEU A 105 8.54 19.53 -1.13
N THR A 106 8.09 20.72 -1.54
CA THR A 106 8.73 21.99 -1.18
C THR A 106 8.66 22.24 0.32
N ILE A 107 7.53 21.93 0.96
CA ILE A 107 7.33 22.07 2.41
C ILE A 107 8.23 21.09 3.15
N VAL A 108 8.15 19.79 2.87
CA VAL A 108 8.91 18.78 3.60
C VAL A 108 10.42 18.88 3.36
N GLY A 109 10.84 19.32 2.17
CA GLY A 109 12.23 19.61 1.86
C GLY A 109 12.84 20.71 2.74
N ARG A 110 12.05 21.71 3.16
CA ARG A 110 12.49 22.73 4.14
C ARG A 110 12.78 22.15 5.52
N TYR A 111 12.17 21.01 5.85
CA TYR A 111 12.39 20.27 7.09
C TYR A 111 13.44 19.15 6.93
N GLY A 112 14.17 19.14 5.82
CA GLY A 112 15.23 18.16 5.55
C GLY A 112 14.73 16.79 5.07
N TRP A 113 13.44 16.65 4.78
CA TRP A 113 12.90 15.41 4.23
C TRP A 113 13.18 15.32 2.73
N GLU A 114 13.78 14.21 2.34
CA GLU A 114 14.05 13.86 0.95
C GLU A 114 13.17 12.67 0.54
N MET A 115 12.47 12.79 -0.59
CA MET A 115 11.74 11.66 -1.15
C MET A 115 12.72 10.63 -1.72
N VAL A 116 12.56 9.38 -1.32
CA VAL A 116 13.38 8.24 -1.76
C VAL A 116 12.71 7.49 -2.90
N GLY A 117 11.38 7.42 -2.89
CA GLY A 117 10.62 6.72 -3.91
C GLY A 117 9.12 6.92 -3.74
N ILE A 118 8.41 6.54 -4.79
CA ILE A 118 6.94 6.51 -4.85
C ILE A 118 6.50 5.23 -5.54
N VAL A 119 5.51 4.56 -4.98
CA VAL A 119 4.95 3.32 -5.50
C VAL A 119 3.44 3.47 -5.67
N ASP A 120 2.89 2.81 -6.68
CA ASP A 120 1.45 2.70 -6.88
C ASP A 120 0.90 1.56 -6.00
N ILE A 121 -0.16 1.81 -5.22
CA ILE A 121 -0.81 0.78 -4.39
C ILE A 121 -2.14 0.36 -5.00
N THR A 122 -3.03 1.32 -5.25
CA THR A 122 -4.37 1.10 -5.80
C THR A 122 -4.71 2.20 -6.81
N CYS A 123 -5.82 2.06 -7.54
CA CYS A 123 -6.24 3.08 -8.50
C CYS A 123 -6.50 4.41 -7.77
N GLY A 124 -5.69 5.42 -8.10
CA GLY A 124 -5.79 6.76 -7.48
C GLY A 124 -5.08 6.90 -6.13
N GLU A 125 -4.32 5.89 -5.68
CA GLU A 125 -3.47 5.99 -4.48
C GLU A 125 -2.03 5.56 -4.73
N LYS A 126 -1.10 6.38 -4.25
CA LYS A 126 0.33 6.11 -4.27
C LYS A 126 0.88 6.19 -2.86
N GLU A 127 1.97 5.50 -2.58
CA GLU A 127 2.71 5.65 -1.33
C GLU A 127 4.11 6.17 -1.63
N ALA A 128 4.50 7.23 -0.92
CA ALA A 128 5.79 7.86 -1.04
C ALA A 128 6.59 7.67 0.24
N TYR A 129 7.87 7.37 0.08
CA TYR A 129 8.80 7.18 1.17
C TYR A 129 9.77 8.34 1.23
N PHE A 130 10.01 8.85 2.43
CA PHE A 130 10.90 9.95 2.71
C PHE A 130 11.93 9.55 3.75
N LYS A 131 13.11 10.16 3.68
CA LYS A 131 14.16 10.03 4.67
C LYS A 131 14.69 11.41 5.08
N ARG A 132 15.23 11.51 6.28
CA ARG A 132 16.06 12.66 6.69
C ARG A 132 17.11 12.19 7.70
N PRO A 133 18.27 12.87 7.81
CA PRO A 133 19.20 12.61 8.90
C PRO A 133 18.54 12.98 10.22
N GLN A 134 18.63 12.10 11.22
CA GLN A 134 18.20 12.37 12.57
C GLN A 134 19.05 13.53 13.11
N GLN A 135 18.39 14.59 13.55
CA GLN A 135 19.07 15.71 14.21
C GLN A 135 19.43 15.26 15.63
N GLU A 136 20.72 15.33 15.99
CA GLU A 136 21.23 15.08 17.36
C GLU A 136 20.82 16.18 18.34
#